data_AF-A0A6P4FHI7-F1
#
_entry.id   AF-A0A6P4FHI7-F1
#
_cell.length_a   1.000
_cell.length_b   1.000
_cell.length_c   1.000
_cell.angle_alpha   90.00
_cell.angle_beta   90.00
_cell.angle_gamma   90.00
#
_symmetry.space_group_name_H-M   'P 1'
#
loop_
_entity.id
_entity.type
_entity.pdbx_description
1 polymer ?
#
loop_
_entity_poly.entity_id
_entity_poly.type
_entity_poly.pdbx_seq_one_letter_code
_entity_poly.pdbx_strand_id
1 'polypeptide(L)'
;MTTGAEVEGDDEHQGNASTSQKPELPPELMDIFKALAENNKIVFKSQQIDDPEIPFKEKQEIAQEDLAVKEPIKPEENLEEMCLLLEDFKRKLSTRSVSIKNRRYHAMQQLLDKGEYFSEHEMMQRAPDLYQELVGQYLTEAEKKVRDSYDVKNTSFSGILMHTLEKKQRDELLEETQQETEEEVEARCETIPSADFEVPVACRKQWGGFEDDEPVACSTSRNAEARVPSNIAKISTPEFYNPGERELLRHEFLSMMKERFLSGEDKDFDYTAVDDNALLDDLKQIEQDEEDAYFEDSDDEEELGEHTTEAKEASSEDELDIYMRHLSNHHSLQH
;
A
#
# COMPACT_ATOMS: atom_id res chain seq x y z
N MET A 1 37.66 -90.77 -40.73
CA MET A 1 38.33 -90.30 -41.96
C MET A 1 37.66 -88.97 -42.31
N THR A 2 38.27 -87.83 -41.96
CA THR A 2 39.06 -86.96 -42.88
C THR A 2 38.12 -86.27 -43.87
N THR A 3 38.08 -84.96 -44.13
CA THR A 3 38.87 -83.74 -43.85
C THR A 3 37.95 -82.59 -44.34
N GLY A 4 37.85 -81.42 -43.69
CA GLY A 4 38.76 -80.30 -43.91
C GLY A 4 38.52 -79.61 -45.26
N ALA A 5 37.83 -78.46 -45.27
CA ALA A 5 37.92 -77.45 -46.33
C ALA A 5 37.46 -76.09 -45.78
N GLU A 6 38.45 -75.23 -45.55
CA GLU A 6 38.33 -73.79 -45.32
C GLU A 6 37.96 -73.10 -46.63
N VAL A 7 37.07 -72.10 -46.58
CA VAL A 7 37.03 -71.00 -47.55
C VAL A 7 36.65 -69.74 -46.78
N GLU A 8 37.62 -68.82 -46.71
CA GLU A 8 37.47 -67.43 -46.32
C GLU A 8 36.55 -66.68 -47.30
N GLY A 9 35.72 -65.80 -46.76
CA GLY A 9 34.92 -64.85 -47.52
C GLY A 9 34.49 -63.73 -46.58
N ASP A 10 35.26 -62.65 -46.60
CA ASP A 10 34.96 -61.38 -45.94
C ASP A 10 33.62 -60.82 -46.43
N ASP A 11 32.69 -60.56 -45.53
CA ASP A 11 31.60 -59.60 -45.75
C ASP A 11 31.34 -58.84 -44.44
N GLU A 12 31.78 -57.58 -44.46
CA GLU A 12 31.59 -56.60 -43.39
C GLU A 12 30.12 -56.26 -43.23
N HIS A 13 29.46 -56.66 -42.14
CA HIS A 13 28.25 -56.00 -41.68
C HIS A 13 28.35 -55.67 -40.18
N GLN A 14 28.66 -54.39 -39.92
CA GLN A 14 28.57 -53.77 -38.60
C GLN A 14 27.11 -53.81 -38.11
N GLY A 15 26.86 -54.62 -37.09
CA GLY A 15 25.61 -54.62 -36.32
C GLY A 15 25.56 -53.41 -35.41
N ASN A 16 24.78 -52.43 -35.86
CA ASN A 16 24.52 -51.11 -35.28
C ASN A 16 24.08 -51.21 -33.80
N ALA A 17 24.81 -50.56 -32.90
CA ALA A 17 24.35 -50.28 -31.55
C ALA A 17 23.20 -49.27 -31.63
N SER A 18 21.98 -49.73 -31.33
CA SER A 18 20.80 -48.86 -31.25
C SER A 18 20.92 -47.91 -30.06
N THR A 19 21.49 -46.73 -30.31
CA THR A 19 21.42 -45.58 -29.41
C THR A 19 19.96 -45.11 -29.34
N SER A 20 19.22 -45.51 -28.30
CA SER A 20 17.91 -44.94 -28.00
C SER A 20 18.08 -43.45 -27.67
N GLN A 21 17.77 -42.59 -28.63
CA GLN A 21 17.68 -41.15 -28.41
C GLN A 21 16.50 -40.90 -27.45
N LYS A 22 16.82 -40.47 -26.23
CA LYS A 22 15.87 -39.96 -25.25
C LYS A 22 15.22 -38.71 -25.88
N PRO A 23 13.88 -38.60 -25.94
CA PRO A 23 13.24 -37.40 -26.48
C PRO A 23 13.69 -36.19 -25.64
N GLU A 24 14.22 -35.17 -26.30
CA GLU A 24 14.62 -33.93 -25.63
C GLU A 24 13.36 -33.27 -25.05
N LEU A 25 13.36 -33.07 -23.73
CA LEU A 25 12.26 -32.40 -23.04
C LEU A 25 12.25 -30.91 -23.42
N PRO A 26 11.08 -30.26 -23.49
CA PRO A 26 10.98 -28.83 -23.78
C PRO A 26 11.87 -28.00 -22.84
N PRO A 27 12.54 -26.94 -23.35
CA PRO A 27 13.44 -26.12 -22.56
C PRO A 27 12.74 -25.47 -21.35
N GLU A 28 11.45 -25.16 -21.47
CA GLU A 28 10.63 -24.60 -20.39
C GLU A 28 10.49 -25.59 -19.22
N LEU A 29 10.40 -26.90 -19.51
CA LEU A 29 10.34 -27.94 -18.51
C LEU A 29 11.67 -28.06 -17.75
N MET A 30 12.79 -27.89 -18.45
CA MET A 30 14.12 -27.90 -17.85
C MET A 30 14.34 -26.70 -16.93
N ASP A 31 13.81 -25.53 -17.28
CA ASP A 31 13.84 -24.33 -16.45
C ASP A 31 13.02 -24.51 -15.17
N ILE A 32 11.86 -25.18 -15.25
CA ILE A 32 11.05 -25.54 -14.08
C ILE A 32 11.83 -26.49 -13.16
N PHE A 33 12.45 -27.55 -13.68
CA PHE A 33 13.23 -28.49 -12.85
C PHE A 33 14.41 -27.81 -12.17
N LYS A 34 15.06 -26.87 -12.86
CA LYS A 34 16.12 -26.05 -12.29
C LYS A 34 15.57 -25.18 -11.14
N ALA A 35 14.47 -24.47 -11.36
CA ALA A 35 13.85 -23.63 -10.34
C ALA A 35 13.38 -24.42 -9.11
N LEU A 36 12.86 -25.65 -9.31
CA LEU A 36 12.48 -26.55 -8.22
C LEU A 36 13.71 -27.01 -7.40
N ALA A 37 14.83 -27.32 -8.06
CA ALA A 37 16.07 -27.72 -7.40
C ALA A 37 16.73 -26.56 -6.62
N GLU A 38 16.54 -25.30 -7.06
CA GLU A 38 17.03 -24.08 -6.40
C GLU A 38 16.13 -23.62 -5.24
N ASN A 39 14.89 -24.12 -5.15
CA ASN A 39 13.91 -23.64 -4.18
C ASN A 39 14.14 -24.25 -2.78
N ASN A 40 14.64 -23.41 -1.85
CA ASN A 40 14.91 -23.80 -0.45
C ASN A 40 13.66 -24.20 0.35
N LYS A 41 12.44 -23.96 -0.16
CA LYS A 41 11.20 -24.42 0.47
C LYS A 41 10.88 -25.89 0.15
N ILE A 42 11.55 -26.47 -0.86
CA ILE A 42 11.37 -27.87 -1.28
C ILE A 42 12.48 -28.71 -0.64
N VAL A 43 12.10 -29.69 0.17
CA VAL A 43 13.04 -30.53 0.92
C VAL A 43 13.29 -31.84 0.17
N PHE A 44 14.45 -31.97 -0.45
CA PHE A 44 14.96 -33.23 -0.99
C PHE A 44 15.69 -33.99 0.12
N LYS A 45 15.10 -35.08 0.63
CA LYS A 45 15.68 -35.89 1.72
C LYS A 45 16.44 -37.09 1.15
N SER A 46 17.67 -37.31 1.61
CA SER A 46 18.34 -38.61 1.40
C SER A 46 17.60 -39.70 2.19
N GLN A 47 17.57 -40.92 1.66
CA GLN A 47 16.90 -42.07 2.28
C GLN A 47 17.70 -42.66 3.46
N GLN A 48 18.94 -42.21 3.69
CA GLN A 48 19.81 -42.67 4.78
C GLN A 48 20.02 -41.57 5.81
N ILE A 49 20.01 -41.96 7.10
CA ILE A 49 20.32 -41.07 8.21
C ILE A 49 21.82 -40.75 8.18
N ASP A 50 22.19 -39.48 8.32
CA ASP A 50 23.55 -38.92 8.31
C ASP A 50 24.25 -38.75 6.95
N ASP A 51 23.52 -38.87 5.84
CA ASP A 51 24.05 -38.58 4.50
C ASP A 51 24.15 -37.06 4.25
N PRO A 52 25.16 -36.59 3.48
CA PRO A 52 25.29 -35.18 3.11
C PRO A 52 24.10 -34.72 2.26
N GLU A 53 23.83 -33.40 2.27
CA GLU A 53 22.75 -32.82 1.47
C GLU A 53 22.90 -33.18 -0.02
N ILE A 54 21.78 -33.58 -0.62
CA ILE A 54 21.72 -34.00 -2.02
C ILE A 54 22.26 -32.85 -2.90
N PRO A 55 23.26 -33.10 -3.75
CA PRO A 55 23.84 -32.07 -4.61
C PRO A 55 22.80 -31.57 -5.62
N PHE A 56 22.96 -30.33 -6.05
CA PHE A 56 22.04 -29.62 -6.94
C PHE A 56 21.63 -30.44 -8.19
N LYS A 57 22.60 -31.08 -8.83
CA LYS A 57 22.37 -31.88 -10.03
C LYS A 57 21.48 -33.10 -9.75
N GLU A 58 21.65 -33.72 -8.59
CA GLU A 58 20.84 -34.86 -8.17
C GLU A 58 19.44 -34.43 -7.75
N LYS A 59 19.27 -33.25 -7.12
CA LYS A 59 17.95 -32.64 -6.91
C LYS A 59 17.21 -32.40 -8.23
N GLN A 60 17.92 -31.92 -9.25
CA GLN A 60 17.37 -31.72 -10.59
C GLN A 60 16.99 -33.04 -11.26
N GLU A 61 17.82 -34.08 -11.15
CA GLU A 61 17.52 -35.42 -11.69
C GLU A 61 16.33 -36.07 -10.96
N ILE A 62 16.22 -35.92 -9.64
CA ILE A 62 15.06 -36.40 -8.86
C ILE A 62 13.79 -35.65 -9.27
N ALA A 63 13.84 -34.32 -9.39
CA ALA A 63 12.70 -33.53 -9.87
C ALA A 63 12.30 -33.94 -11.29
N GLN A 64 13.28 -34.21 -12.15
CA GLN A 64 13.04 -34.71 -13.49
C GLN A 64 12.42 -36.10 -13.48
N GLU A 65 12.84 -37.03 -12.61
CA GLU A 65 12.31 -38.40 -12.58
C GLU A 65 10.91 -38.49 -11.96
N ASP A 66 10.64 -37.72 -10.90
CA ASP A 66 9.35 -37.73 -10.20
C ASP A 66 8.27 -36.93 -10.95
N LEU A 67 8.64 -35.82 -11.61
CA LEU A 67 7.72 -35.02 -12.42
C LEU A 67 7.74 -35.36 -13.91
N ALA A 68 8.71 -36.16 -14.41
CA ALA A 68 8.64 -36.66 -15.78
C ALA A 68 7.34 -37.42 -15.94
N VAL A 69 6.48 -36.88 -16.78
CA VAL A 69 5.17 -37.46 -17.05
C VAL A 69 5.41 -38.85 -17.65
N LYS A 70 5.05 -39.88 -16.89
CA LYS A 70 5.28 -41.30 -17.25
C LYS A 70 4.45 -41.76 -18.45
N GLU A 71 3.48 -40.95 -18.87
CA GLU A 71 2.65 -41.16 -20.06
C GLU A 71 2.59 -39.85 -20.86
N PRO A 72 2.52 -39.89 -22.21
CA PRO A 72 2.36 -38.69 -23.00
C PRO A 72 1.03 -38.02 -22.62
N ILE A 73 1.11 -36.79 -22.09
CA ILE A 73 -0.06 -35.93 -21.90
C ILE A 73 -0.76 -35.86 -23.25
N LYS A 74 -2.06 -36.19 -23.30
CA LYS A 74 -2.84 -36.07 -24.53
C LYS A 74 -2.77 -34.60 -24.99
N PRO A 75 -2.23 -34.33 -26.20
CA PRO A 75 -1.71 -33.01 -26.55
C PRO A 75 -2.76 -31.91 -26.79
N GLU A 76 -4.06 -32.22 -26.83
CA GLU A 76 -5.06 -31.26 -27.32
C GLU A 76 -6.10 -30.79 -26.28
N GLU A 77 -6.26 -31.49 -25.15
CA GLU A 77 -7.26 -31.11 -24.13
C GLU A 77 -6.62 -30.60 -22.82
N ASN A 78 -5.40 -31.03 -22.49
CA ASN A 78 -4.77 -30.67 -21.22
C ASN A 78 -3.94 -29.37 -21.31
N LEU A 79 -3.38 -29.06 -22.49
CA LEU A 79 -2.49 -27.90 -22.66
C LEU A 79 -3.25 -26.57 -22.54
N GLU A 80 -4.43 -26.48 -23.16
CA GLU A 80 -5.28 -25.29 -23.08
C GLU A 80 -5.76 -25.05 -21.65
N GLU A 81 -6.24 -26.10 -20.96
CA GLU A 81 -6.65 -26.03 -19.55
C GLU A 81 -5.48 -25.62 -18.64
N MET A 82 -4.28 -26.16 -18.86
CA MET A 82 -3.08 -25.77 -18.13
C MET A 82 -2.71 -24.31 -18.38
N CYS A 83 -2.77 -23.84 -19.63
CA CYS A 83 -2.52 -22.44 -19.99
C CYS A 83 -3.51 -21.49 -19.31
N LEU A 84 -4.81 -21.80 -19.35
CA LEU A 84 -5.84 -21.02 -18.66
C LEU A 84 -5.62 -20.98 -17.14
N LEU A 85 -5.28 -22.13 -16.54
CA LEU A 85 -4.98 -22.20 -15.10
C LEU A 85 -3.72 -21.41 -14.73
N LEU A 86 -2.69 -21.43 -15.58
CA LEU A 86 -1.47 -20.64 -15.41
C LEU A 86 -1.77 -19.13 -15.47
N GLU A 87 -2.59 -18.69 -16.42
CA GLU A 87 -3.00 -17.29 -16.51
C GLU A 87 -3.85 -16.86 -15.31
N ASP A 88 -4.74 -17.73 -14.83
CA ASP A 88 -5.49 -17.53 -13.59
C ASP A 88 -4.58 -17.38 -12.36
N PHE A 89 -3.57 -18.23 -12.22
CA PHE A 89 -2.60 -18.12 -11.12
C PHE A 89 -1.78 -16.84 -11.23
N LYS A 90 -1.34 -16.49 -12.42
CA LYS A 90 -0.60 -15.24 -12.67
C LYS A 90 -1.44 -14.02 -12.32
N ARG A 91 -2.73 -14.01 -12.71
CA ARG A 91 -3.70 -12.98 -12.34
C ARG A 91 -3.89 -12.90 -10.82
N LYS A 92 -4.11 -14.03 -10.14
CA LYS A 92 -4.24 -14.09 -8.67
C LYS A 92 -2.99 -13.61 -7.94
N LEU A 93 -1.80 -13.87 -8.48
CA LEU A 93 -0.54 -13.40 -7.90
C LEU A 93 -0.33 -11.90 -8.11
N SER A 94 -0.72 -11.35 -9.27
CA SER A 94 -0.60 -9.92 -9.54
C SER A 94 -1.62 -9.10 -8.75
N THR A 95 -2.84 -9.60 -8.55
CA THR A 95 -3.90 -8.92 -7.80
C THR A 95 -3.88 -9.21 -6.30
N ARG A 96 -2.98 -10.08 -5.81
CA ARG A 96 -2.94 -10.49 -4.40
C ARG A 96 -2.89 -9.32 -3.42
N SER A 97 -2.10 -8.29 -3.70
CA SER A 97 -1.99 -7.11 -2.82
C SER A 97 -3.30 -6.32 -2.76
N VAL A 98 -4.04 -6.25 -3.88
CA VAL A 98 -5.37 -5.64 -3.96
C VAL A 98 -6.38 -6.48 -3.19
N SER A 99 -6.41 -7.81 -3.39
CA SER A 99 -7.29 -8.71 -2.64
C SER A 99 -7.05 -8.63 -1.13
N ILE A 100 -5.78 -8.57 -0.69
CA ILE A 100 -5.43 -8.39 0.72
C ILE A 100 -5.97 -7.04 1.24
N LYS A 101 -5.76 -5.94 0.51
CA LYS A 101 -6.29 -4.64 0.91
C LYS A 101 -7.82 -4.63 0.98
N ASN A 102 -8.50 -5.29 0.04
CA ASN A 102 -9.97 -5.40 0.03
C ASN A 102 -10.47 -6.23 1.21
N ARG A 103 -9.82 -7.37 1.53
CA ARG A 103 -10.13 -8.18 2.73
C ARG A 103 -9.93 -7.37 4.01
N ARG A 104 -8.81 -6.67 4.12
CA ARG A 104 -8.53 -5.76 5.25
C ARG A 104 -9.57 -4.67 5.33
N TYR A 105 -9.99 -4.08 4.21
CA TYR A 105 -11.03 -3.07 4.19
C TYR A 105 -12.37 -3.59 4.75
N HIS A 106 -12.78 -4.80 4.34
CA HIS A 106 -13.99 -5.41 4.90
C HIS A 106 -13.84 -5.72 6.39
N ALA A 107 -12.68 -6.22 6.83
CA ALA A 107 -12.40 -6.42 8.26
C ALA A 107 -12.43 -5.09 9.04
N MET A 108 -11.88 -4.02 8.48
CA MET A 108 -11.89 -2.67 9.03
C MET A 108 -13.32 -2.16 9.21
N GLN A 109 -14.19 -2.33 8.20
CA GLN A 109 -15.61 -1.97 8.29
C GLN A 109 -16.30 -2.70 9.45
N GLN A 110 -16.09 -4.01 9.59
CA GLN A 110 -16.64 -4.77 10.72
C GLN A 110 -16.16 -4.27 12.08
N LEU A 111 -14.90 -3.82 12.17
CA LEU A 111 -14.33 -3.25 13.39
C LEU A 111 -14.89 -1.86 13.70
N LEU A 112 -15.15 -1.05 12.68
CA LEU A 112 -15.81 0.26 12.80
C LEU A 112 -17.24 0.10 13.30
N ASP A 113 -17.98 -0.88 12.77
CA ASP A 113 -19.36 -1.16 13.18
C ASP A 113 -19.45 -1.63 14.65
N LYS A 114 -18.45 -2.40 15.10
CA LYS A 114 -18.33 -2.79 16.51
C LYS A 114 -17.93 -1.62 17.41
N GLY A 115 -17.17 -0.66 16.90
CA GLY A 115 -16.82 0.60 17.55
C GLY A 115 -15.74 0.54 18.63
N GLU A 116 -15.25 -0.65 19.01
CA GLU A 116 -14.25 -0.81 20.07
C GLU A 116 -12.83 -0.50 19.54
N TYR A 117 -12.45 -1.12 18.43
CA TYR A 117 -11.07 -1.12 17.94
C TYR A 117 -10.57 0.25 17.45
N PHE A 118 -11.43 1.00 16.74
CA PHE A 118 -11.13 2.32 16.18
C PHE A 118 -11.62 3.47 17.07
N SER A 119 -11.90 3.18 18.36
CA SER A 119 -12.21 4.26 19.30
C SER A 119 -11.02 5.20 19.44
N GLU A 120 -11.28 6.50 19.61
CA GLU A 120 -10.21 7.51 19.75
C GLU A 120 -9.24 7.15 20.88
N HIS A 121 -9.75 6.57 21.97
CA HIS A 121 -8.93 6.10 23.09
C HIS A 121 -7.98 4.95 22.68
N GLU A 122 -8.48 3.92 22.00
CA GLU A 122 -7.64 2.81 21.51
C GLU A 122 -6.60 3.31 20.51
N MET A 123 -7.00 4.15 19.56
CA MET A 123 -6.09 4.74 18.57
C MET A 123 -4.99 5.57 19.23
N MET A 124 -5.33 6.36 20.26
CA MET A 124 -4.37 7.13 21.05
C MET A 124 -3.35 6.22 21.76
N GLN A 125 -3.77 5.08 22.29
CA GLN A 125 -2.86 4.16 22.99
C GLN A 125 -1.85 3.51 22.03
N ARG A 126 -2.25 3.23 20.78
CA ARG A 126 -1.37 2.61 19.77
C ARG A 126 -0.41 3.58 19.11
N ALA A 127 -0.84 4.83 18.90
CA ALA A 127 -0.04 5.87 18.26
C ALA A 127 -0.07 7.18 19.07
N PRO A 128 0.57 7.20 20.26
CA PRO A 128 0.50 8.35 21.16
C PRO A 128 1.13 9.62 20.57
N ASP A 129 2.22 9.49 19.80
CA ASP A 129 2.94 10.62 19.22
C ASP A 129 2.11 11.32 18.14
N LEU A 130 1.53 10.51 17.24
CA LEU A 130 0.62 11.00 16.21
C LEU A 130 -0.63 11.66 16.81
N TYR A 131 -1.19 11.04 17.86
CA TYR A 131 -2.30 11.63 18.59
C TYR A 131 -1.89 12.97 19.21
N GLN A 132 -0.71 13.06 19.82
CA GLN A 132 -0.25 14.29 20.44
C GLN A 132 -0.10 15.41 19.39
N GLU A 133 0.46 15.11 18.22
CA GLU A 133 0.62 16.06 17.11
C GLU A 133 -0.72 16.57 16.58
N LEU A 134 -1.63 15.67 16.20
CA LEU A 134 -2.87 16.05 15.52
C LEU A 134 -3.98 16.46 16.50
N VAL A 135 -4.03 15.89 17.69
CA VAL A 135 -5.17 16.07 18.60
C VAL A 135 -4.71 16.67 19.94
N GLY A 136 -3.76 16.02 20.62
CA GLY A 136 -3.36 16.32 21.99
C GLY A 136 -2.86 17.75 22.25
N GLN A 137 -2.15 18.36 21.29
CA GLN A 137 -1.71 19.76 21.37
C GLN A 137 -2.88 20.75 21.42
N TYR A 138 -3.98 20.44 20.74
CA TYR A 138 -5.14 21.32 20.58
C TYR A 138 -6.27 21.06 21.58
N LEU A 139 -6.08 20.14 22.54
CA LEU A 139 -7.03 19.96 23.65
C LEU A 139 -6.81 21.02 24.73
N THR A 140 -7.91 21.57 25.23
CA THR A 140 -7.91 22.41 26.44
C THR A 140 -7.57 21.58 27.68
N GLU A 141 -7.08 22.22 28.75
CA GLU A 141 -6.78 21.51 30.01
C GLU A 141 -8.00 20.80 30.61
N ALA A 142 -9.20 21.38 30.46
CA ALA A 142 -10.44 20.76 30.89
C ALA A 142 -10.72 19.47 30.10
N GLU A 143 -10.56 19.48 28.78
CA GLU A 143 -10.73 18.29 27.93
C GLU A 143 -9.66 17.23 28.18
N LYS A 144 -8.40 17.64 28.39
CA LYS A 144 -7.32 16.72 28.81
C LYS A 144 -7.67 16.04 30.13
N LYS A 145 -8.26 16.75 31.08
CA LYS A 145 -8.69 16.19 32.36
C LYS A 145 -9.88 15.23 32.21
N VAL A 146 -10.78 15.48 31.26
CA VAL A 146 -11.89 14.56 30.93
C VAL A 146 -11.34 13.29 30.27
N ARG A 147 -10.43 13.43 29.31
CA ARG A 147 -9.74 12.31 28.67
C ARG A 147 -9.00 11.44 29.69
N ASP A 148 -8.23 12.08 30.58
CA ASP A 148 -7.46 11.40 31.63
C ASP A 148 -8.32 11.00 32.84
N SER A 149 -9.64 11.23 32.79
CA SER A 149 -10.52 10.87 33.88
C SER A 149 -10.65 9.35 33.94
N TYR A 150 -10.08 8.76 34.99
CA TYR A 150 -10.15 7.33 35.23
C TYR A 150 -11.26 7.03 36.23
N ASP A 151 -12.05 5.97 35.99
CA ASP A 151 -13.11 5.56 36.91
C ASP A 151 -12.54 4.82 38.12
N VAL A 152 -12.08 5.60 39.10
CA VAL A 152 -11.51 5.10 40.36
C VAL A 152 -12.52 4.30 41.19
N LYS A 153 -13.83 4.42 40.95
CA LYS A 153 -14.86 3.78 41.79
C LYS A 153 -15.19 2.35 41.34
N ASN A 154 -15.09 2.10 40.03
CA ASN A 154 -15.43 0.80 39.46
C ASN A 154 -14.21 -0.08 39.17
N THR A 155 -13.00 0.38 39.51
CA THR A 155 -11.75 -0.31 39.21
C THR A 155 -11.01 -0.73 40.49
N SER A 156 -10.33 -1.87 40.43
CA SER A 156 -9.47 -2.36 41.51
C SER A 156 -8.24 -1.48 41.66
N PHE A 157 -7.62 -1.47 42.84
CA PHE A 157 -6.33 -0.82 43.08
C PHE A 157 -5.25 -1.23 42.05
N SER A 158 -5.26 -2.50 41.62
CA SER A 158 -4.39 -2.97 40.55
C SER A 158 -4.64 -2.26 39.22
N GLY A 159 -5.90 -1.98 38.88
CA GLY A 159 -6.27 -1.24 37.67
C GLY A 159 -5.79 0.21 37.71
N ILE A 160 -5.92 0.86 38.86
CA ILE A 160 -5.40 2.23 39.07
C ILE A 160 -3.88 2.27 38.86
N LEU A 161 -3.15 1.27 39.39
CA LEU A 161 -1.70 1.19 39.22
C LEU A 161 -1.29 0.92 37.77
N MET A 162 -1.96 -0.02 37.09
CA MET A 162 -1.73 -0.30 35.67
C MET A 162 -1.96 0.94 34.81
N HIS A 163 -3.10 1.62 34.98
CA HIS A 163 -3.40 2.86 34.26
C HIS A 163 -2.35 3.96 34.52
N THR A 164 -1.88 4.09 35.77
CA THR A 164 -0.83 5.06 36.11
C THR A 164 0.50 4.72 35.45
N LEU A 165 0.84 3.42 35.36
CA LEU A 165 2.05 2.94 34.71
C LEU A 165 1.99 3.14 33.20
N GLU A 166 0.87 2.76 32.57
CA GLU A 166 0.60 2.96 31.14
C GLU A 166 0.68 4.46 30.77
N LYS A 167 0.04 5.32 31.58
CA LYS A 167 0.12 6.76 31.39
C LYS A 167 1.56 7.27 31.44
N LYS A 168 2.36 6.79 32.41
CA LYS A 168 3.75 7.19 32.56
C LYS A 168 4.60 6.73 31.39
N GLN A 169 4.46 5.48 30.94
CA GLN A 169 5.17 4.96 29.77
C GLN A 169 4.87 5.78 28.52
N ARG A 170 3.60 6.15 28.33
CA ARG A 170 3.20 7.03 27.22
C ARG A 170 3.84 8.41 27.30
N ASP A 171 3.84 9.03 28.47
CA ASP A 171 4.45 10.35 28.67
C ASP A 171 5.97 10.31 28.43
N GLU A 172 6.65 9.24 28.86
CA GLU A 172 8.09 9.03 28.63
C GLU A 172 8.42 8.87 27.14
N LEU A 173 7.64 8.07 26.40
CA LEU A 173 7.84 7.86 24.96
C LEU A 173 7.65 9.16 24.16
N LEU A 174 6.63 9.96 24.52
CA LEU A 174 6.41 11.27 23.92
C LEU A 174 7.55 12.25 24.19
N GLU A 175 8.15 12.21 25.37
CA GLU A 175 9.31 13.05 25.71
C GLU A 175 10.55 12.64 24.90
N GLU A 176 10.77 11.34 24.70
CA GLU A 176 11.85 10.81 23.85
C GLU A 176 11.69 11.27 22.40
N THR A 177 10.52 11.07 21.78
CA THR A 177 10.28 11.49 20.39
C THR A 177 10.36 13.02 20.21
N GLN A 178 9.87 13.79 21.20
CA GLN A 178 10.04 15.25 21.17
C GLN A 178 11.50 15.66 21.23
N GLN A 179 12.32 15.04 22.08
CA GLN A 179 13.77 15.31 22.13
C GLN A 179 14.45 14.96 20.81
N GLU A 180 14.15 13.80 20.22
CA GLU A 180 14.69 13.40 18.92
C GLU A 180 14.33 14.41 17.81
N THR A 181 13.07 14.85 17.76
CA THR A 181 12.64 15.85 16.76
C THR A 181 13.26 17.23 17.01
N GLU A 182 13.40 17.66 18.27
CA GLU A 182 14.06 18.93 18.61
C GLU A 182 15.55 18.90 18.24
N GLU A 183 16.25 17.78 18.49
CA GLU A 183 17.64 17.57 18.07
C GLU A 183 17.78 17.56 16.53
N GLU A 184 16.86 16.93 15.80
CA GLU A 184 16.86 16.95 14.32
C GLU A 184 16.64 18.36 13.75
N VAL A 185 15.75 19.15 14.37
CA VAL A 185 15.49 20.54 13.95
C VAL A 185 16.68 21.44 14.31
N GLU A 186 17.31 21.27 15.47
CA GLU A 186 18.50 22.00 15.87
C GLU A 186 19.67 21.70 14.91
N ALA A 187 19.92 20.43 14.60
CA ALA A 187 20.92 20.01 13.63
C ALA A 187 20.66 20.57 12.21
N ARG A 188 19.39 20.71 11.80
CA ARG A 188 19.03 21.38 10.55
C ARG A 188 19.23 22.90 10.61
N CYS A 189 18.93 23.55 11.74
CA CYS A 189 19.07 25.00 11.90
C CYS A 189 20.52 25.47 11.91
N GLU A 190 21.47 24.67 12.43
CA GLU A 190 22.91 25.00 12.39
C GLU A 190 23.48 25.12 10.96
N THR A 191 22.80 24.56 9.96
CA THR A 191 23.25 24.58 8.55
C THR A 191 22.80 25.82 7.76
N ILE A 192 21.95 26.67 8.33
CA ILE A 192 21.53 27.93 7.70
C ILE A 192 22.26 29.07 8.42
N PRO A 193 23.31 29.68 7.81
CA PRO A 193 23.92 30.85 8.41
C PRO A 193 22.83 31.94 8.53
N SER A 194 22.73 32.58 9.69
CA SER A 194 21.97 33.84 9.87
C SER A 194 22.58 34.93 8.98
N ALA A 195 22.36 34.85 7.68
CA ALA A 195 22.33 36.02 6.84
C ALA A 195 20.97 36.66 7.11
N ASP A 196 20.99 37.91 7.56
CA ASP A 196 19.83 38.79 7.56
C ASP A 196 19.21 38.77 6.16
N PHE A 197 18.25 37.88 5.93
CA PHE A 197 17.46 37.85 4.71
C PHE A 197 16.43 38.96 4.87
N GLU A 198 16.88 40.21 4.66
CA GLU A 198 15.96 41.28 4.34
C GLU A 198 15.18 40.84 3.09
N VAL A 199 13.97 40.34 3.31
CA VAL A 199 13.06 39.98 2.21
C VAL A 199 12.96 41.22 1.33
N PRO A 200 13.45 41.18 0.07
CA PRO A 200 13.45 42.33 -0.79
C PRO A 200 12.05 42.92 -0.85
N VAL A 201 11.91 44.24 -0.84
CA VAL A 201 10.60 44.92 -0.81
C VAL A 201 9.65 44.39 -1.90
N ALA A 202 10.19 43.96 -3.04
CA ALA A 202 9.46 43.33 -4.13
C ALA A 202 8.76 41.99 -3.75
N CYS A 203 9.35 41.22 -2.82
CA CYS A 203 8.83 39.96 -2.32
C CYS A 203 7.90 40.13 -1.11
N ARG A 204 7.76 41.35 -0.59
CA ARG A 204 6.84 41.68 0.52
C ARG A 204 5.40 41.92 0.05
N LYS A 205 5.15 41.78 -1.26
CA LYS A 205 3.80 41.87 -1.81
C LYS A 205 3.00 40.66 -1.36
N GLN A 206 1.90 40.92 -0.64
CA GLN A 206 0.91 39.92 -0.28
C GLN A 206 0.39 39.26 -1.56
N TRP A 207 0.27 37.93 -1.57
CA TRP A 207 -0.39 37.20 -2.65
C TRP A 207 -1.78 37.83 -2.90
N GLY A 208 -2.02 38.31 -4.13
CA GLY A 208 -3.29 38.94 -4.53
C GLY A 208 -3.33 40.48 -4.54
N GLY A 209 -2.22 41.20 -4.34
CA GLY A 209 -2.19 42.67 -4.48
C GLY A 209 -1.92 43.13 -5.92
N PHE A 210 -2.92 43.72 -6.59
CA PHE A 210 -2.75 44.36 -7.90
C PHE A 210 -2.11 45.74 -7.74
N GLU A 211 -1.43 46.23 -8.77
CA GLU A 211 -0.59 47.44 -8.71
C GLU A 211 -1.38 48.75 -8.53
N ASP A 212 -2.69 48.70 -8.76
CA ASP A 212 -3.64 49.83 -8.64
C ASP A 212 -4.50 49.78 -7.37
N ASP A 213 -4.35 48.76 -6.53
CA ASP A 213 -5.04 48.73 -5.24
C ASP A 213 -4.29 49.64 -4.27
N GLU A 214 -4.82 50.86 -4.07
CA GLU A 214 -4.47 51.65 -2.89
C GLU A 214 -4.57 50.76 -1.65
N PRO A 215 -3.63 50.87 -0.69
CA PRO A 215 -3.61 50.02 0.49
C PRO A 215 -4.81 50.32 1.38
N VAL A 216 -5.96 49.72 1.07
CA VAL A 216 -7.08 49.60 1.98
C VAL A 216 -6.68 48.54 2.98
N ALA A 217 -5.86 48.96 3.93
CA ALA A 217 -5.60 48.20 5.14
C ALA A 217 -6.96 47.89 5.78
N CYS A 218 -7.38 46.62 5.71
CA CYS A 218 -8.31 46.06 6.68
C CYS A 218 -7.61 46.07 8.04
N SER A 219 -7.51 47.25 8.65
CA SER A 219 -7.04 47.50 10.00
C SER A 219 -7.46 48.90 10.42
N THR A 220 -8.75 49.06 10.74
CA THR A 220 -9.16 50.11 11.68
C THR A 220 -8.69 49.73 13.09
N SER A 221 -7.37 49.83 13.31
CA SER A 221 -6.81 49.87 14.66
C SER A 221 -5.63 50.82 14.68
N ARG A 222 -5.98 52.07 14.94
CA ARG A 222 -5.13 53.20 15.28
C ARG A 222 -4.22 52.80 16.46
N ASN A 223 -2.90 52.94 16.29
CA ASN A 223 -1.85 52.99 17.33
C ASN A 223 -2.28 52.56 18.74
N ALA A 224 -2.25 51.25 18.99
CA ALA A 224 -1.87 50.73 20.29
C ALA A 224 -0.50 50.10 20.10
N GLU A 225 0.47 50.45 20.93
CA GLU A 225 1.74 49.74 21.05
C GLU A 225 1.48 48.33 21.60
N ALA A 226 0.84 47.48 20.80
CA ALA A 226 0.77 46.06 21.04
C ALA A 226 2.16 45.52 20.70
N ARG A 227 2.98 45.42 21.75
CA ARG A 227 4.22 44.66 21.77
C ARG A 227 3.90 43.26 21.23
N VAL A 228 4.11 43.04 19.94
CA VAL A 228 4.05 41.71 19.34
C VAL A 228 5.09 40.89 20.11
N PRO A 229 4.70 39.87 20.89
CA PRO A 229 5.69 39.06 21.57
C PRO A 229 6.55 38.44 20.48
N SER A 230 7.84 38.78 20.47
CA SER A 230 8.83 38.38 19.48
C SER A 230 9.18 36.89 19.52
N ASN A 231 8.31 36.07 20.09
CA ASN A 231 8.43 34.61 20.19
C ASN A 231 7.03 33.99 20.15
N ILE A 232 6.32 34.10 19.03
CA ILE A 232 5.24 33.14 18.72
C ILE A 232 5.94 31.92 18.11
N ALA A 233 6.71 31.19 18.92
CA ALA A 233 7.41 29.99 18.47
C ALA A 233 6.45 28.79 18.31
N LYS A 234 5.24 28.88 18.88
CA LYS A 234 4.19 27.84 18.76
C LYS A 234 2.83 28.54 18.64
N ILE A 235 2.27 28.62 17.42
CA ILE A 235 0.86 29.04 17.16
C ILE A 235 -0.13 27.96 17.68
N SER A 236 0.42 26.82 18.14
CA SER A 236 -0.27 25.65 18.68
C SER A 236 -0.83 25.90 20.11
N THR A 237 -1.56 26.99 20.34
CA THR A 237 -2.42 27.09 21.53
C THR A 237 -3.86 26.77 21.15
N PRO A 238 -4.60 26.02 21.98
CA PRO A 238 -6.00 25.64 21.71
C PRO A 238 -6.95 26.84 21.55
N GLU A 239 -6.50 28.05 21.91
CA GLU A 239 -7.24 29.31 21.78
C GLU A 239 -7.31 29.82 20.33
N PHE A 240 -6.41 29.37 19.44
CA PHE A 240 -6.39 29.78 18.03
C PHE A 240 -7.12 28.82 17.09
N TYR A 241 -7.58 27.66 17.58
CA TYR A 241 -8.23 26.66 16.75
C TYR A 241 -9.75 26.63 17.00
N ASN A 242 -10.51 26.78 15.92
CA ASN A 242 -11.96 26.65 15.97
C ASN A 242 -12.35 25.20 16.32
N PRO A 243 -13.40 24.96 17.13
CA PRO A 243 -13.98 23.62 17.31
C PRO A 243 -14.09 22.76 16.05
N GLY A 244 -14.43 23.36 14.90
CA GLY A 244 -14.47 22.63 13.62
C GLY A 244 -13.11 22.19 13.09
N GLU A 245 -12.06 22.99 13.25
CA GLU A 245 -10.70 22.63 12.85
C GLU A 245 -10.15 21.50 13.73
N ARG A 246 -10.44 21.57 15.03
CA ARG A 246 -10.08 20.51 15.99
C ARG A 246 -10.76 19.19 15.66
N GLU A 247 -11.99 19.22 15.15
CA GLU A 247 -12.68 18.01 14.70
C GLU A 247 -12.09 17.46 13.40
N LEU A 248 -11.71 18.33 12.47
CA LEU A 248 -11.02 17.92 11.25
C LEU A 248 -9.69 17.23 11.57
N LEU A 249 -8.93 17.77 12.52
CA LEU A 249 -7.70 17.18 13.03
C LEU A 249 -7.92 15.80 13.68
N ARG A 250 -9.02 15.60 14.42
CA ARG A 250 -9.40 14.27 14.93
C ARG A 250 -9.73 13.30 13.80
N HIS A 251 -10.46 13.77 12.79
CA HIS A 251 -10.78 12.95 11.62
C HIS A 251 -9.53 12.55 10.84
N GLU A 252 -8.57 13.46 10.72
CA GLU A 252 -7.28 13.20 10.08
C GLU A 252 -6.51 12.12 10.85
N PHE A 253 -6.41 12.26 12.17
CA PHE A 253 -5.80 11.25 13.03
C PHE A 253 -6.42 9.86 12.82
N LEU A 254 -7.75 9.77 12.87
CA LEU A 254 -8.45 8.50 12.64
C LEU A 254 -8.27 7.98 11.20
N SER A 255 -8.18 8.86 10.21
CA SER A 255 -7.96 8.48 8.81
C SER A 255 -6.57 7.88 8.60
N MET A 256 -5.54 8.49 9.18
CA MET A 256 -4.18 7.93 9.15
C MET A 256 -4.11 6.57 9.85
N MET A 257 -4.82 6.39 10.96
CA MET A 257 -4.87 5.10 11.65
C MET A 257 -5.59 4.02 10.82
N LYS A 258 -6.68 4.38 10.12
CA LYS A 258 -7.34 3.49 9.15
C LYS A 258 -6.42 3.14 7.99
N GLU A 259 -5.65 4.10 7.48
CA GLU A 259 -4.69 3.85 6.41
C GLU A 259 -3.59 2.87 6.84
N ARG A 260 -2.99 3.08 8.03
CA ARG A 260 -2.03 2.14 8.63
C ARG A 260 -2.61 0.74 8.78
N PHE A 261 -3.88 0.66 9.17
CA PHE A 261 -4.57 -0.62 9.26
C PHE A 261 -4.65 -1.32 7.88
N LEU A 262 -5.02 -0.59 6.83
CA LEU A 262 -5.11 -1.14 5.47
C LEU A 262 -3.74 -1.51 4.89
N SER A 263 -2.70 -0.71 5.16
CA SER A 263 -1.33 -0.97 4.70
C SER A 263 -0.70 -2.17 5.41
N GLY A 264 -1.16 -2.53 6.61
CA GLY A 264 -0.65 -3.66 7.39
C GLY A 264 0.41 -3.25 8.41
N GLU A 265 0.43 -1.97 8.79
CA GLU A 265 1.42 -1.40 9.70
C GLU A 265 0.98 -1.41 11.17
N ASP A 266 -0.28 -1.76 11.45
CA ASP A 266 -0.80 -1.85 12.81
C ASP A 266 -0.28 -3.11 13.51
N LYS A 267 0.77 -2.96 14.31
CA LYS A 267 1.47 -4.07 14.98
C LYS A 267 0.61 -4.78 16.03
N ASP A 268 -0.43 -4.11 16.54
CA ASP A 268 -1.32 -4.67 17.55
C ASP A 268 -2.42 -5.55 16.95
N PHE A 269 -2.53 -5.60 15.62
CA PHE A 269 -3.49 -6.42 14.89
C PHE A 269 -2.87 -7.71 14.32
N ASP A 270 -3.59 -8.83 14.45
CA ASP A 270 -3.21 -10.09 13.81
C ASP A 270 -3.78 -10.18 12.38
N TYR A 271 -3.00 -9.70 11.41
CA TYR A 271 -3.38 -9.74 9.99
C TYR A 271 -3.48 -11.15 9.40
N THR A 272 -2.89 -12.17 10.03
CA THR A 272 -2.91 -13.54 9.47
C THR A 272 -4.33 -14.11 9.41
N ALA A 273 -5.20 -13.69 10.32
CA ALA A 273 -6.61 -14.07 10.35
C ALA A 273 -7.46 -13.43 9.23
N VAL A 274 -6.94 -12.37 8.59
CA VAL A 274 -7.65 -11.57 7.59
C VAL A 274 -7.08 -11.76 6.19
N ASP A 275 -5.75 -11.67 6.05
CA ASP A 275 -5.08 -11.64 4.74
C ASP A 275 -5.32 -12.89 3.90
N ASP A 276 -5.39 -14.06 4.53
CA ASP A 276 -5.61 -15.35 3.86
C ASP A 276 -7.09 -15.84 3.95
N ASN A 277 -8.01 -14.99 4.44
CA ASN A 277 -9.41 -15.37 4.64
C ASN A 277 -10.28 -15.01 3.44
N ALA A 278 -10.57 -16.01 2.60
CA ALA A 278 -11.43 -15.86 1.42
C ALA A 278 -12.90 -15.51 1.74
N LEU A 279 -13.36 -15.67 2.99
CA LEU A 279 -14.73 -15.27 3.37
C LEU A 279 -14.90 -13.75 3.46
N LEU A 280 -13.80 -13.00 3.50
CA LEU A 280 -13.81 -11.53 3.49
C LEU A 280 -13.71 -10.96 2.07
N ASP A 281 -13.68 -11.80 1.04
CA ASP A 281 -13.74 -11.35 -0.35
C ASP A 281 -15.14 -10.84 -0.67
N ASP A 282 -15.24 -9.58 -1.11
CA ASP A 282 -16.49 -9.04 -1.65
C ASP A 282 -16.70 -9.56 -3.07
N LEU A 283 -17.32 -10.74 -3.15
CA LEU A 283 -17.60 -11.39 -4.44
C LEU A 283 -18.45 -10.53 -5.37
N LYS A 284 -19.31 -9.65 -4.82
CA LYS A 284 -20.15 -8.77 -5.65
C LYS A 284 -19.31 -7.69 -6.31
N GLN A 285 -18.41 -7.09 -5.54
CA GLN A 285 -17.50 -6.10 -6.09
C GLN A 285 -16.58 -6.73 -7.12
N ILE A 286 -16.05 -7.93 -6.85
CA ILE A 286 -15.21 -8.66 -7.82
C ILE A 286 -15.99 -8.95 -9.12
N GLU A 287 -17.22 -9.43 -9.02
CA GLU A 287 -18.07 -9.71 -10.19
C GLU A 287 -18.31 -8.43 -11.00
N GLN A 288 -18.60 -7.31 -10.34
CA GLN A 288 -18.80 -6.03 -11.02
C GLN A 288 -17.50 -5.51 -11.67
N ASP A 289 -16.36 -5.60 -10.97
CA ASP A 289 -15.06 -5.20 -11.52
C ASP A 289 -14.68 -6.08 -12.74
N GLU A 290 -15.04 -7.38 -12.72
CA GLU A 290 -14.84 -8.30 -13.84
C GLU A 290 -15.78 -7.98 -15.02
N GLU A 291 -17.04 -7.64 -14.75
CA GLU A 291 -17.99 -7.19 -15.77
C GLU A 291 -17.51 -5.88 -16.42
N ASP A 292 -17.13 -4.87 -15.62
CA ASP A 292 -16.66 -3.58 -16.11
C ASP A 292 -15.40 -3.74 -16.98
N ALA A 293 -14.44 -4.58 -16.55
CA ALA A 293 -13.25 -4.88 -17.34
C ALA A 293 -13.56 -5.58 -18.68
N TYR A 294 -14.59 -6.42 -18.72
CA TYR A 294 -15.05 -7.06 -19.97
C TYR A 294 -15.66 -6.05 -20.94
N PHE A 295 -16.42 -5.06 -20.44
CA PHE A 295 -17.00 -4.02 -21.28
C PHE A 295 -15.94 -3.04 -21.82
N GLU A 296 -14.97 -2.63 -20.99
CA GLU A 296 -13.87 -1.76 -21.41
C GLU A 296 -13.04 -2.36 -22.57
N ASP A 297 -12.73 -3.66 -22.52
CA ASP A 297 -11.98 -4.36 -23.60
C ASP A 297 -12.81 -4.50 -24.89
N SER A 298 -14.15 -4.45 -24.80
CA SER A 298 -15.07 -4.57 -25.94
C SER A 298 -15.38 -3.23 -26.64
N ASP A 299 -15.36 -2.11 -25.90
CA ASP A 299 -15.61 -0.78 -26.46
C ASP A 299 -14.46 -0.31 -27.39
N ASP A 300 -13.24 -0.84 -27.18
CA ASP A 300 -12.07 -0.58 -28.05
C ASP A 300 -12.21 -1.21 -29.46
N GLU A 301 -13.06 -2.24 -29.64
CA GLU A 301 -13.29 -2.86 -30.96
C GLU A 301 -14.39 -2.18 -31.79
N GLU A 302 -15.33 -1.44 -31.18
CA GLU A 302 -16.43 -0.76 -31.90
C GLU A 302 -16.12 0.71 -32.26
N GLU A 303 -15.22 1.42 -31.55
CA GLU A 303 -14.92 2.83 -31.85
C GLU A 303 -14.02 3.04 -33.09
N LEU A 304 -13.44 1.96 -33.66
CA LEU A 304 -12.65 2.05 -34.90
C LEU A 304 -13.49 2.00 -36.20
N GLY A 305 -14.83 1.96 -36.08
CA GLY A 305 -15.74 1.69 -37.19
C GLY A 305 -16.45 2.90 -37.83
N GLU A 306 -16.61 4.05 -37.15
CA GLU A 306 -17.51 5.09 -37.67
C GLU A 306 -17.18 6.51 -37.21
N HIS A 307 -16.15 7.15 -37.78
CA HIS A 307 -16.16 8.60 -37.93
C HIS A 307 -15.40 9.08 -39.18
N THR A 308 -15.94 8.75 -40.36
CA THR A 308 -15.70 9.55 -41.56
C THR A 308 -16.30 10.95 -41.36
N THR A 309 -15.43 11.95 -41.24
CA THR A 309 -15.63 13.35 -41.65
C THR A 309 -17.08 13.86 -41.74
N GLU A 310 -17.52 14.63 -40.75
CA GLU A 310 -18.25 15.90 -40.92
C GLU A 310 -18.48 16.58 -39.55
N ALA A 311 -18.10 17.86 -39.46
CA ALA A 311 -18.42 18.83 -38.39
C ALA A 311 -17.95 18.52 -36.93
N LYS A 312 -16.65 18.72 -36.67
CA LYS A 312 -16.19 19.27 -35.39
C LYS A 312 -16.75 20.68 -35.22
N GLU A 313 -17.79 20.85 -34.40
CA GLU A 313 -18.11 22.05 -33.61
C GLU A 313 -19.49 21.83 -32.95
N ALA A 314 -19.48 21.66 -31.61
CA ALA A 314 -20.62 21.58 -30.66
C ALA A 314 -20.84 20.22 -29.95
N SER A 315 -19.93 19.86 -29.03
CA SER A 315 -20.14 18.85 -27.98
C SER A 315 -18.96 18.98 -27.00
N SER A 316 -19.06 19.36 -25.73
CA SER A 316 -20.14 19.59 -24.77
C SER A 316 -19.76 20.84 -23.95
N GLU A 317 -20.68 21.78 -23.71
CA GLU A 317 -20.42 22.84 -22.71
C GLU A 317 -20.47 22.19 -21.32
N ASP A 318 -19.32 22.06 -20.64
CA ASP A 318 -19.27 21.52 -19.27
C ASP A 318 -19.95 22.48 -18.29
N GLU A 319 -20.40 21.99 -17.13
CA GLU A 319 -21.05 22.83 -16.09
C GLU A 319 -20.20 24.04 -15.67
N LEU A 320 -18.87 23.91 -15.78
CA LEU A 320 -17.91 24.99 -15.58
C LEU A 320 -17.99 26.06 -16.68
N ASP A 321 -18.15 25.68 -17.94
CA ASP A 321 -18.30 26.62 -19.06
C ASP A 321 -19.63 27.38 -18.96
N ILE A 322 -20.68 26.67 -18.56
CA ILE A 322 -21.99 27.28 -18.27
C ILE A 322 -21.85 28.29 -17.14
N TYR A 323 -21.18 27.93 -16.04
CA TYR A 323 -20.96 28.83 -14.90
C TYR A 323 -20.13 30.06 -15.27
N MET A 324 -19.02 29.87 -15.99
CA MET A 324 -18.16 30.95 -16.46
C MET A 324 -18.89 31.91 -17.39
N ARG A 325 -19.76 31.39 -18.26
CA ARG A 325 -20.63 32.20 -19.14
C ARG A 325 -21.68 32.99 -18.37
N HIS A 326 -22.23 32.43 -17.29
CA HIS A 326 -23.17 33.15 -16.42
C HIS A 326 -22.46 34.25 -15.64
N LEU A 327 -21.23 34.02 -15.17
CA LEU A 327 -20.41 35.04 -14.52
C LEU A 327 -20.04 36.17 -15.49
N SER A 328 -19.57 35.84 -16.70
CA SER A 328 -19.15 36.85 -17.69
C SER A 328 -20.30 37.75 -18.15
N ASN A 329 -21.53 37.24 -18.09
CA ASN A 329 -22.74 37.96 -18.46
C ASN A 329 -23.44 38.63 -17.26
N HIS A 330 -22.92 38.47 -16.04
CA HIS A 330 -23.50 39.11 -14.87
C HIS A 330 -23.26 40.62 -14.93
N HIS A 331 -24.35 41.39 -14.92
CA HIS A 331 -24.38 42.85 -15.06
C HIS A 331 -23.57 43.62 -14.00
N SER A 332 -23.12 42.97 -12.92
CA SER A 332 -22.21 43.59 -11.94
C SER A 332 -20.74 43.59 -12.37
N LEU A 333 -20.38 42.85 -13.42
CA LEU A 333 -19.01 42.73 -13.95
C LEU A 333 -18.85 43.43 -15.31
N GLN A 334 -19.94 43.93 -15.89
CA GLN A 334 -19.92 44.77 -17.08
C GLN A 334 -19.92 46.24 -16.65
N HIS A 335 -18.72 46.77 -16.42
CA HIS A 335 -18.49 48.20 -16.18
C HIS A 335 -17.69 48.83 -17.30
#